data_AF-A0A7K2NQR7-F1
#
_entry.id   AF-A0A7K2NQR7-F1
#
_cell.length_a   1.000
_cell.length_b   1.000
_cell.length_c   1.000
_cell.angle_alpha   90.00
_cell.angle_beta   90.00
_cell.angle_gamma   90.00
#
_symmetry.space_group_name_H-M   'P 1'
#
loop_
_entity.id
_entity.type
_entity.pdbx_description
1 polymer ?
#
loop_
_entity_poly.entity_id
_entity_poly.type
_entity_poly.pdbx_seq_one_letter_code
_entity_poly.pdbx_strand_id
1 'polypeptide(L)'
;LQAGDCAERFGSCTEAGVRGKLRVILQVAILLTYGSGLPVVKVGRIAGQFGKPRSRPTETVDGVELPAYRGDIVNGPEFTAEARRPDAGRLLSAYHHASAALNVLRALTLGGYADLGQVHDWNQEFVRRSSAGQRYEKAADDITWALRFMSACGLDTRSQAALHQVQLYTSHEALLPQYEQALIRYDEKRRGWFDTSAHLLWIGDRTRRVDGAHVELLAGVDNPV
;
A
#
# COMPACT_ATOMS: atom_id res chain seq x y z
N LEU A 1 3.79 -0.50 10.69
CA LEU A 1 4.44 -1.03 9.46
C LEU A 1 3.83 -0.33 8.26
N GLN A 2 4.63 0.42 7.50
CA GLN A 2 4.23 0.95 6.21
C GLN A 2 5.13 0.36 5.11
N ALA A 3 4.55 -0.31 4.11
CA ALA A 3 5.32 -1.04 3.11
C ALA A 3 4.56 -1.20 1.78
N GLY A 4 5.28 -1.36 0.68
CA GLY A 4 4.73 -1.57 -0.66
C GLY A 4 5.67 -1.06 -1.74
N ASP A 5 5.14 -0.82 -2.94
CA ASP A 5 5.96 -0.41 -4.07
C ASP A 5 6.54 1.00 -3.88
N CYS A 6 7.71 1.22 -4.52
CA CYS A 6 8.23 2.57 -4.69
C CYS A 6 7.29 3.39 -5.60
N ALA A 7 6.87 2.80 -6.72
CA ALA A 7 5.73 3.26 -7.51
C ALA A 7 5.03 2.08 -8.16
N GLU A 8 3.71 2.05 -8.05
CA GLU A 8 2.86 1.09 -8.69
C GLU A 8 2.81 1.32 -10.20
N ARG A 9 2.61 0.24 -10.95
CA ARG A 9 2.44 0.26 -12.39
C ARG A 9 1.03 -0.19 -12.71
N PHE A 10 0.40 0.38 -13.73
CA PHE A 10 -0.91 -0.09 -14.20
C PHE A 10 -0.84 -1.57 -14.58
N GLY A 11 0.20 -1.97 -15.31
CA GLY A 11 0.42 -3.38 -15.69
C GLY A 11 0.70 -4.34 -14.52
N SER A 12 1.10 -3.84 -13.34
CA SER A 12 1.30 -4.67 -12.14
C SER A 12 0.11 -4.62 -11.17
N CYS A 13 -0.93 -3.84 -11.48
CA CYS A 13 -2.20 -3.79 -10.74
C CYS A 13 -3.11 -4.96 -11.12
N THR A 14 -2.57 -6.18 -11.04
CA THR A 14 -3.32 -7.43 -11.21
C THR A 14 -3.69 -8.02 -9.85
N GLU A 15 -4.68 -8.92 -9.81
CA GLU A 15 -5.03 -9.63 -8.58
C GLU A 15 -3.81 -10.35 -7.96
N ALA A 16 -3.01 -11.03 -8.79
CA ALA A 16 -1.79 -11.70 -8.36
C ALA A 16 -0.77 -10.71 -7.76
N GLY A 17 -0.62 -9.53 -8.36
CA GLY A 17 0.23 -8.46 -7.86
C GLY A 17 -0.22 -7.93 -6.49
N VAL A 18 -1.51 -7.62 -6.35
CA VAL A 18 -2.11 -7.15 -5.08
C VAL A 18 -1.98 -8.20 -3.99
N ARG A 19 -2.31 -9.46 -4.29
CA ARG A 19 -2.18 -10.59 -3.36
C ARG A 19 -0.73 -10.80 -2.92
N GLY A 20 0.21 -10.73 -3.86
CA GLY A 20 1.65 -10.85 -3.57
C GLY A 20 2.15 -9.78 -2.60
N LYS A 21 1.76 -8.51 -2.81
CA LYS A 21 2.09 -7.39 -1.92
C LYS A 21 1.48 -7.57 -0.53
N LEU A 22 0.18 -7.89 -0.47
CA LEU A 22 -0.51 -8.16 0.79
C LEU A 22 0.20 -9.25 1.59
N ARG A 23 0.55 -10.37 0.94
CA ARG A 23 1.27 -11.48 1.59
C ARG A 23 2.56 -11.01 2.26
N VAL A 24 3.41 -10.26 1.55
CA VAL A 24 4.67 -9.75 2.13
C VAL A 24 4.41 -8.82 3.32
N ILE A 25 3.42 -7.92 3.21
CA ILE A 25 3.06 -7.02 4.31
C ILE A 25 2.62 -7.84 5.54
N LEU A 26 1.79 -8.86 5.36
CA LEU A 26 1.32 -9.72 6.45
C LEU A 26 2.45 -10.52 7.09
N GLN A 27 3.37 -11.07 6.29
CA GLN A 27 4.53 -11.80 6.80
C GLN A 27 5.39 -10.93 7.72
N VAL A 28 5.72 -9.71 7.28
CA VAL A 28 6.50 -8.77 8.09
C VAL A 28 5.70 -8.31 9.31
N ALA A 29 4.40 -8.06 9.17
CA ALA A 29 3.55 -7.64 10.28
C ALA A 29 3.49 -8.69 11.39
N ILE A 30 3.39 -9.98 11.03
CA ILE A 30 3.42 -11.09 11.98
C ILE A 30 4.75 -11.13 12.73
N LEU A 31 5.87 -11.05 12.02
CA LEU A 31 7.19 -11.08 12.66
C LEU A 31 7.39 -9.90 13.63
N LEU A 32 6.93 -8.72 13.24
CA LEU A 32 6.95 -7.55 14.12
C LEU A 32 6.05 -7.73 15.34
N THR A 33 4.84 -8.28 15.16
CA THR A 33 3.91 -8.54 16.26
C THR A 33 4.50 -9.56 17.23
N TYR A 34 5.02 -10.67 16.71
CA TYR A 34 5.67 -11.72 17.49
C TYR A 34 6.90 -11.21 18.25
N GLY A 35 7.80 -10.48 17.56
CA GLY A 35 9.04 -10.01 18.16
C GLY A 35 8.88 -8.85 19.14
N SER A 36 7.83 -8.03 18.99
CA SER A 36 7.57 -6.89 19.88
C SER A 36 6.55 -7.18 20.98
N GLY A 37 5.66 -8.16 20.80
CA GLY A 37 4.50 -8.38 21.66
C GLY A 37 3.44 -7.27 21.58
N LEU A 38 3.54 -6.37 20.58
CA LEU A 38 2.67 -5.21 20.43
C LEU A 38 1.82 -5.30 19.16
N PRO A 39 0.61 -4.69 19.15
CA PRO A 39 -0.19 -4.57 17.94
C PRO A 39 0.55 -3.81 16.83
N VAL A 40 0.58 -4.37 15.62
CA VAL A 40 1.17 -3.71 14.45
C VAL A 40 0.08 -3.14 13.55
N VAL A 41 0.06 -1.82 13.40
CA VAL A 41 -0.76 -1.14 12.37
C VAL A 41 -0.13 -1.36 10.99
N LYS A 42 -0.94 -1.81 10.03
CA LYS A 42 -0.51 -2.22 8.68
C LYS A 42 -0.99 -1.18 7.67
N VAL A 43 -0.06 -0.50 7.03
CA VAL A 43 -0.34 0.54 6.03
C VAL A 43 0.38 0.16 4.73
N GLY A 44 -0.36 -0.08 3.65
CA GLY A 44 0.18 -0.42 2.35
C GLY A 44 0.50 0.83 1.52
N ARG A 45 1.66 0.87 0.87
CA ARG A 45 1.90 1.74 -0.29
C ARG A 45 1.29 1.05 -1.52
N ILE A 46 -0.03 1.14 -1.62
CA ILE A 46 -0.85 0.37 -2.56
C ILE A 46 -2.15 1.12 -2.85
N ALA A 47 -2.70 0.91 -4.05
CA ALA A 47 -3.94 1.50 -4.54
C ALA A 47 -3.87 3.04 -4.66
N GLY A 48 -2.74 3.57 -5.12
CA GLY A 48 -2.61 5.01 -5.35
C GLY A 48 -1.19 5.51 -5.59
N GLN A 49 -0.16 4.69 -5.34
CA GLN A 49 1.24 5.11 -5.41
C GLN A 49 1.77 5.12 -6.86
N PHE A 50 1.07 5.76 -7.78
CA PHE A 50 1.39 5.76 -9.21
C PHE A 50 2.32 6.90 -9.63
N GLY A 51 2.48 7.94 -8.81
CA GLY A 51 3.34 9.08 -9.10
C GLY A 51 4.79 8.88 -8.64
N LYS A 52 5.73 9.54 -9.31
CA LYS A 52 7.14 9.66 -8.87
C LYS A 52 7.67 11.09 -9.02
N PRO A 53 8.25 11.68 -7.96
CA PRO A 53 9.02 12.90 -8.12
C PRO A 53 10.32 12.61 -8.88
N ARG A 54 10.77 13.56 -9.70
CA ARG A 54 12.00 13.44 -10.49
C ARG A 54 12.92 14.62 -10.19
N SER A 55 14.21 14.34 -10.05
CA SER A 55 15.25 15.35 -9.82
C SER A 55 15.47 16.26 -11.03
N ARG A 56 15.21 15.75 -12.25
CA ARG A 56 15.29 16.52 -13.50
C ARG A 56 13.96 16.42 -14.25
N PRO A 57 13.55 17.47 -14.97
CA PRO A 57 12.31 17.46 -15.73
C PRO A 57 12.38 16.57 -16.98
N THR A 58 13.59 16.33 -17.49
CA THR A 58 13.89 15.57 -18.70
C THR A 58 14.88 14.43 -18.43
N GLU A 59 14.96 13.52 -19.38
CA GLU A 59 15.88 12.40 -19.45
C GLU A 59 16.47 12.33 -20.87
N THR A 60 17.78 12.12 -20.97
CA THR A 60 18.49 12.03 -22.25
C THR A 60 19.06 10.62 -22.42
N VAL A 61 18.71 9.97 -23.52
CA VAL A 61 19.24 8.65 -23.90
C VAL A 61 19.69 8.74 -25.36
N ASP A 62 20.91 8.31 -25.65
CA ASP A 62 21.51 8.33 -26.99
C ASP A 62 21.39 9.68 -27.73
N GLY A 63 21.55 10.77 -26.98
CA GLY A 63 21.50 12.15 -27.51
C GLY A 63 20.09 12.72 -27.71
N VAL A 64 19.03 11.93 -27.48
CA VAL A 64 17.63 12.39 -27.56
C VAL A 64 17.15 12.78 -26.16
N GLU A 65 16.66 14.00 -25.98
CA GLU A 65 16.09 14.49 -24.72
C GLU A 65 14.56 14.42 -24.75
N LEU A 66 13.96 13.75 -23.76
CA LEU A 66 12.51 13.61 -23.59
C LEU A 66 12.08 13.97 -22.16
N PRO A 67 10.79 14.28 -21.90
CA PRO A 67 10.28 14.42 -20.55
C PRO A 67 10.59 13.18 -19.70
N ALA A 68 10.94 13.40 -18.44
CA ALA A 68 11.18 12.32 -17.50
C ALA A 68 9.88 11.53 -17.26
N TYR A 69 9.98 10.20 -17.15
CA TYR A 69 8.88 9.38 -16.64
C TYR A 69 8.54 9.79 -15.20
N ARG A 70 7.30 10.21 -14.94
CA ARG A 70 6.81 10.73 -13.66
C ARG A 70 5.81 9.79 -12.97
N GLY A 71 5.75 8.54 -13.40
CA GLY A 71 4.77 7.58 -12.91
C GLY A 71 3.60 7.41 -13.86
N ASP A 72 2.91 6.27 -13.79
CA ASP A 72 1.89 5.88 -14.77
C ASP A 72 0.67 6.81 -14.77
N ILE A 73 0.44 7.52 -13.66
CA ILE A 73 -0.58 8.56 -13.52
C ILE A 73 -0.27 9.82 -14.35
N VAL A 74 0.98 10.03 -14.77
CA VAL A 74 1.38 11.19 -15.60
C VAL A 74 1.65 10.77 -17.04
N ASN A 75 2.56 9.81 -17.26
CA ASN A 75 3.04 9.41 -18.58
C ASN A 75 3.52 7.94 -18.58
N GLY A 76 3.87 7.41 -19.76
CA GLY A 76 4.38 6.05 -19.94
C GLY A 76 5.89 5.93 -19.69
N PRO A 77 6.41 4.74 -19.34
CA PRO A 77 7.83 4.52 -19.08
C PRO A 77 8.69 4.49 -20.35
N GLU A 78 8.10 4.09 -21.48
CA GLU A 78 8.81 3.86 -22.73
C GLU A 78 9.53 5.15 -23.14
N PHE A 79 10.76 5.03 -23.63
CA PHE A 79 11.56 6.18 -24.05
C PHE A 79 11.17 6.61 -25.48
N THR A 80 9.92 7.02 -25.65
CA THR A 80 9.39 7.56 -26.90
C THR A 80 8.69 8.89 -26.64
N ALA A 81 8.69 9.79 -27.64
CA ALA A 81 8.06 11.10 -27.50
C ALA A 81 6.56 11.00 -27.16
N GLU A 82 5.88 10.00 -27.73
CA GLU A 82 4.47 9.72 -27.47
C GLU A 82 4.24 9.23 -26.03
N ALA A 83 4.98 8.21 -25.58
CA ALA A 83 4.81 7.68 -24.24
C ALA A 83 5.16 8.69 -23.15
N ARG A 84 6.17 9.55 -23.37
CA ARG A 84 6.61 10.55 -22.39
C ARG A 84 5.73 11.80 -22.31
N ARG A 85 4.79 12.00 -23.24
CA ARG A 85 3.83 13.10 -23.19
C ARG A 85 2.88 12.93 -21.99
N PRO A 86 2.76 13.93 -21.10
CA PRO A 86 1.75 13.90 -20.04
C PRO A 86 0.33 13.79 -20.61
N ASP A 87 -0.47 12.90 -20.04
CA ASP A 87 -1.85 12.64 -20.48
C ASP A 87 -2.81 12.69 -19.29
N ALA A 88 -3.74 13.63 -19.31
CA ALA A 88 -4.74 13.81 -18.25
C ALA A 88 -5.71 12.62 -18.14
N GLY A 89 -5.91 11.84 -19.21
CA GLY A 89 -6.71 10.62 -19.17
C GLY A 89 -6.15 9.56 -18.21
N ARG A 90 -4.84 9.62 -17.92
CA ARG A 90 -4.19 8.73 -16.95
C ARG A 90 -4.61 8.98 -15.51
N LEU A 91 -5.15 10.14 -15.17
CA LEU A 91 -5.75 10.39 -13.84
C LEU A 91 -6.94 9.46 -13.61
N LEU A 92 -7.81 9.32 -14.62
CA LEU A 92 -8.95 8.42 -14.55
C LEU A 92 -8.51 6.96 -14.53
N SER A 93 -7.51 6.60 -15.34
CA SER A 93 -6.90 5.27 -15.30
C SER A 93 -6.34 4.94 -13.91
N ALA A 94 -5.62 5.87 -13.28
CA ALA A 94 -5.09 5.68 -11.94
C ALA A 94 -6.20 5.45 -10.90
N TYR A 95 -7.28 6.23 -10.97
CA TYR A 95 -8.45 6.02 -10.12
C TYR A 95 -9.06 4.63 -10.28
N HIS A 96 -9.25 4.15 -11.52
CA HIS A 96 -9.81 2.82 -11.76
C HIS A 96 -8.91 1.69 -11.26
N HIS A 97 -7.59 1.80 -11.47
CA HIS A 97 -6.64 0.81 -10.95
C HIS A 97 -6.59 0.84 -9.41
N ALA A 98 -6.59 2.02 -8.79
CA ALA A 98 -6.66 2.19 -7.34
C ALA A 98 -7.92 1.54 -6.75
N SER A 99 -9.09 1.86 -7.31
CA SER A 99 -10.37 1.31 -6.87
C SER A 99 -10.42 -0.21 -7.01
N ALA A 100 -9.94 -0.77 -8.13
CA ALA A 100 -9.90 -2.21 -8.35
C ALA A 100 -8.94 -2.91 -7.36
N ALA A 101 -7.73 -2.35 -7.18
CA ALA A 101 -6.74 -2.88 -6.25
C ALA A 101 -7.25 -2.85 -4.79
N LEU A 102 -7.88 -1.75 -4.38
CA LEU A 102 -8.47 -1.63 -3.05
C LEU A 102 -9.63 -2.61 -2.85
N ASN A 103 -10.46 -2.84 -3.87
CA ASN A 103 -11.54 -3.82 -3.79
C ASN A 103 -11.00 -5.25 -3.58
N VAL A 104 -9.99 -5.65 -4.36
CA VAL A 104 -9.31 -6.95 -4.18
C VAL A 104 -8.67 -7.05 -2.80
N LEU A 105 -8.01 -5.99 -2.35
CA LEU A 105 -7.37 -5.94 -1.03
C LEU A 105 -8.39 -6.13 0.10
N ARG A 106 -9.55 -5.46 0.03
CA ARG A 106 -10.65 -5.63 1.00
C ARG A 106 -11.22 -7.04 0.96
N ALA A 107 -11.41 -7.61 -0.23
CA ALA A 107 -11.90 -8.97 -0.38
C ALA A 107 -10.95 -10.00 0.25
N LEU A 108 -9.63 -9.87 0.04
CA LEU A 108 -8.64 -10.77 0.63
C LEU A 108 -8.55 -10.60 2.16
N THR A 109 -8.53 -9.37 2.66
CA THR A 109 -8.35 -9.08 4.09
C THR A 109 -9.55 -9.45 4.95
N LEU A 110 -10.77 -9.40 4.40
CA LEU A 110 -12.01 -9.78 5.08
C LEU A 110 -12.44 -11.22 4.77
N GLY A 111 -12.03 -11.78 3.64
CA GLY A 111 -12.41 -13.10 3.14
C GLY A 111 -11.54 -14.27 3.63
N GLY A 112 -10.77 -14.08 4.71
CA GLY A 112 -9.99 -15.15 5.35
C GLY A 112 -8.61 -15.43 4.78
N TYR A 113 -8.16 -14.72 3.73
CA TYR A 113 -6.76 -14.85 3.25
C TYR A 113 -5.76 -14.42 4.33
N ALA A 114 -6.16 -13.48 5.18
CA ALA A 114 -5.33 -12.89 6.23
C ALA A 114 -5.50 -13.59 7.60
N ASP A 115 -6.06 -14.80 7.62
CA ASP A 115 -6.26 -15.60 8.83
C ASP A 115 -4.93 -16.06 9.43
N LEU A 116 -4.74 -15.85 10.74
CA LEU A 116 -3.54 -16.29 11.46
C LEU A 116 -3.37 -17.81 11.46
N GLY A 117 -4.44 -18.59 11.34
CA GLY A 117 -4.39 -20.04 11.16
C GLY A 117 -3.74 -20.47 9.84
N GLN A 118 -3.66 -19.56 8.87
CA GLN A 118 -3.05 -19.78 7.55
C GLN A 118 -1.62 -19.20 7.46
N VAL A 119 -0.99 -18.86 8.59
CA VAL A 119 0.33 -18.21 8.62
C VAL A 119 1.43 -19.01 7.89
N HIS A 120 1.36 -20.34 7.91
CA HIS A 120 2.32 -21.20 7.22
C HIS A 120 2.15 -21.15 5.69
N ASP A 121 0.94 -20.93 5.18
CA ASP A 121 0.64 -20.87 3.74
C ASP A 121 1.21 -19.61 3.08
N TRP A 122 1.52 -18.59 3.88
CA TRP A 122 2.14 -17.37 3.38
C TRP A 122 3.63 -17.56 3.08
N ASN A 123 4.28 -18.58 3.67
CA ASN A 123 5.68 -18.85 3.41
C ASN A 123 5.86 -19.63 2.09
N GLN A 124 6.64 -19.07 1.17
CA GLN A 124 6.93 -19.74 -0.09
C GLN A 124 8.00 -20.81 0.09
N GLU A 125 7.89 -21.89 -0.67
CA GLU A 125 8.83 -23.02 -0.63
C GLU A 125 10.30 -22.60 -0.88
N PHE A 126 10.51 -21.59 -1.73
CA PHE A 126 11.84 -20.98 -1.96
C PHE A 126 12.40 -20.25 -0.72
N VAL A 127 11.54 -19.58 0.06
CA VAL A 127 11.95 -18.79 1.22
C VAL A 127 12.26 -19.69 2.41
N ARG A 128 11.56 -20.82 2.57
CA ARG A 128 11.74 -21.80 3.67
C ARG A 128 13.19 -22.23 3.91
N ARG A 129 13.99 -22.33 2.86
CA ARG A 129 15.40 -22.76 2.97
C ARG A 129 16.37 -21.64 3.34
N SER A 130 15.92 -20.39 3.34
CA SER A 130 16.72 -19.24 3.77
C SER A 130 16.71 -19.11 5.31
N SER A 131 17.73 -18.46 5.86
CA SER A 131 17.78 -18.13 7.29
C SER A 131 16.57 -17.27 7.73
N ALA A 132 16.09 -16.38 6.86
CA ALA A 132 14.88 -15.60 7.11
C ALA A 132 13.61 -16.48 7.13
N GLY A 133 13.53 -17.45 6.23
CA GLY A 133 12.42 -18.41 6.20
C GLY A 133 12.37 -19.31 7.43
N GLN A 134 13.53 -19.76 7.92
CA GLN A 134 13.59 -20.54 9.17
C GLN A 134 13.12 -19.73 10.38
N ARG A 135 13.50 -18.45 10.46
CA ARG A 135 12.99 -17.54 11.51
C ARG A 135 11.48 -17.33 11.40
N TYR A 136 10.97 -17.24 10.17
CA TYR A 136 9.53 -17.14 9.92
C TYR A 136 8.79 -18.40 10.37
N GLU A 137 9.25 -19.59 9.99
CA GLU A 137 8.59 -20.84 10.39
C GLU A 137 8.60 -21.01 11.90
N LYS A 138 9.70 -20.67 12.59
CA LYS A 138 9.71 -20.70 14.05
C LYS A 138 8.63 -19.80 14.66
N ALA A 139 8.51 -18.56 14.17
CA ALA A 139 7.47 -17.65 14.66
C ALA A 139 6.06 -18.18 14.34
N ALA A 140 5.87 -18.77 13.16
CA ALA A 140 4.61 -19.38 12.74
C ALA A 140 4.23 -20.58 13.64
N ASP A 141 5.20 -21.47 13.96
CA ASP A 141 5.01 -22.60 14.88
C ASP A 141 4.61 -22.12 16.28
N ASP A 142 5.31 -21.12 16.82
CA ASP A 142 5.02 -20.56 18.13
C ASP A 142 3.63 -19.89 18.18
N ILE A 143 3.23 -19.20 17.11
CA ILE A 143 1.89 -18.61 16.97
C ILE A 143 0.83 -19.72 16.92
N THR A 144 1.04 -20.76 16.12
CA THR A 144 0.14 -21.91 16.04
C THR A 144 -0.01 -22.58 17.39
N TRP A 145 1.08 -22.73 18.15
CA TRP A 145 1.03 -23.25 19.52
C TRP A 145 0.24 -22.32 20.46
N ALA A 146 0.47 -21.00 20.40
CA ALA A 146 -0.24 -20.04 21.24
C ALA A 146 -1.75 -20.05 20.96
N LEU A 147 -2.18 -20.13 19.70
CA LEU A 147 -3.59 -20.25 19.33
C LEU A 147 -4.22 -21.54 19.88
N ARG A 148 -3.49 -22.66 19.84
CA ARG A 148 -3.93 -23.92 20.44
C ARG A 148 -4.04 -23.81 21.97
N PHE A 149 -3.06 -23.18 22.61
CA PHE A 149 -3.08 -22.95 24.05
C PHE A 149 -4.28 -22.09 24.48
N MET A 150 -4.53 -20.98 23.78
CA MET A 150 -5.71 -20.14 24.00
C MET A 150 -7.01 -20.94 23.90
N SER A 151 -7.12 -21.79 22.87
CA SER A 151 -8.27 -22.68 22.70
C SER A 151 -8.40 -23.71 23.84
N ALA A 152 -7.29 -24.29 24.30
CA ALA A 152 -7.28 -25.22 25.42
C ALA A 152 -7.67 -24.55 26.76
N CYS A 153 -7.42 -23.25 26.91
CA CYS A 153 -7.91 -22.45 28.04
C CYS A 153 -9.39 -22.08 27.93
N GLY A 154 -10.11 -22.54 26.89
CA GLY A 154 -11.54 -22.28 26.71
C GLY A 154 -11.87 -20.99 25.96
N LEU A 155 -10.89 -20.31 25.36
CA LEU A 155 -11.15 -19.18 24.46
C LEU A 155 -11.61 -19.72 23.11
N ASP A 156 -12.77 -19.27 22.63
CA ASP A 156 -13.23 -19.62 21.29
C ASP A 156 -12.49 -18.80 20.24
N THR A 157 -11.35 -19.31 19.78
CA THR A 157 -10.52 -18.65 18.77
C THR A 157 -11.22 -18.55 17.43
N ARG A 158 -12.19 -19.43 17.10
CA ARG A 158 -12.86 -19.49 15.79
C ARG A 158 -13.88 -18.39 15.56
N SER A 159 -14.50 -17.89 16.63
CA SER A 159 -15.46 -16.78 16.54
C SER A 159 -14.80 -15.41 16.67
N GLN A 160 -13.51 -15.34 17.02
CA GLN A 160 -12.80 -14.08 17.15
C GLN A 160 -12.36 -13.54 15.79
N ALA A 161 -13.16 -12.64 15.22
CA ALA A 161 -12.86 -11.98 13.96
C ALA A 161 -11.45 -11.36 13.91
N ALA A 162 -10.91 -10.89 15.05
CA ALA A 162 -9.57 -10.32 15.15
C ALA A 162 -8.43 -11.32 14.82
N LEU A 163 -8.68 -12.63 14.90
CA LEU A 163 -7.72 -13.68 14.53
C LEU A 163 -7.83 -14.10 13.06
N HIS A 164 -8.98 -13.85 12.44
CA HIS A 164 -9.31 -14.31 11.08
C HIS A 164 -9.35 -13.19 10.03
N GLN A 165 -9.38 -11.93 10.47
CA GLN A 165 -9.43 -10.75 9.62
C GLN A 165 -8.30 -9.80 9.96
N VAL A 166 -7.82 -9.09 8.93
CA VAL A 166 -6.78 -8.08 9.11
C VAL A 166 -7.26 -6.73 8.59
N GLN A 167 -7.12 -5.70 9.41
CA GLN A 167 -7.23 -4.33 8.91
C GLN A 167 -5.91 -3.93 8.23
N LEU A 168 -6.01 -3.55 6.95
CA LEU A 168 -4.92 -2.92 6.21
C LEU A 168 -5.41 -1.59 5.63
N TYR A 169 -4.65 -0.54 5.90
CA TYR A 169 -4.90 0.81 5.42
C TYR A 169 -4.06 1.08 4.17
N THR A 170 -4.49 1.99 3.29
CA THR A 170 -3.76 2.38 2.08
C THR A 170 -3.08 3.73 2.26
N SER A 171 -2.00 3.94 1.52
CA SER A 171 -1.25 5.20 1.52
C SER A 171 -0.52 5.44 0.20
N HIS A 172 -0.33 6.71 -0.12
CA HIS A 172 0.56 7.17 -1.19
C HIS A 172 1.07 8.59 -0.90
N GLU A 173 2.11 8.98 -1.64
CA GLU A 173 2.60 10.36 -1.67
C GLU A 173 1.56 11.23 -2.36
N ALA A 174 1.06 12.27 -1.70
CA ALA A 174 0.08 13.22 -2.24
C ALA A 174 0.71 14.14 -3.30
N LEU A 175 1.23 13.56 -4.38
CA LEU A 175 2.18 14.22 -5.28
C LEU A 175 1.51 15.10 -6.34
N LEU A 176 0.31 14.72 -6.80
CA LEU A 176 -0.43 15.41 -7.87
C LEU A 176 -1.65 16.12 -7.28
N PRO A 177 -1.56 17.43 -6.97
CA PRO A 177 -2.66 18.15 -6.32
C PRO A 177 -4.00 18.05 -7.05
N GLN A 178 -3.99 17.98 -8.39
CA GLN A 178 -5.22 17.87 -9.18
C GLN A 178 -5.94 16.53 -8.97
N TYR A 179 -5.19 15.44 -8.75
CA TYR A 179 -5.76 14.13 -8.47
C TYR A 179 -6.31 14.08 -7.04
N GLU A 180 -5.51 14.53 -6.07
CA GLU A 180 -5.89 14.57 -4.66
C GLU A 180 -7.12 15.48 -4.44
N GLN A 181 -7.09 16.71 -4.96
CA GLN A 181 -8.21 17.66 -4.85
C GLN A 181 -9.52 17.08 -5.40
N ALA A 182 -9.47 16.33 -6.50
CA ALA A 182 -10.65 15.69 -7.09
C ALA A 182 -11.24 14.59 -6.20
N LEU A 183 -10.49 14.09 -5.22
CA LEU A 183 -10.88 13.02 -4.29
C LEU A 183 -11.11 13.53 -2.85
N ILE A 184 -10.99 14.82 -2.59
CA ILE A 184 -11.37 15.43 -1.31
C ILE A 184 -12.90 15.46 -1.14
N ARG A 185 -13.40 14.98 0.00
CA ARG A 185 -14.83 14.92 0.35
C ARG A 185 -15.05 15.44 1.77
N TYR A 186 -16.18 16.10 1.97
CA TYR A 186 -16.62 16.49 3.31
C TYR A 186 -17.38 15.34 3.98
N ASP A 187 -17.03 15.00 5.22
CA ASP A 187 -17.78 14.07 6.06
C ASP A 187 -18.64 14.85 7.06
N GLU A 188 -19.95 14.84 6.84
CA GLU A 188 -20.93 15.51 7.70
C GLU A 188 -20.89 15.05 9.16
N LYS A 189 -20.61 13.77 9.42
CA LYS A 189 -20.60 13.22 10.78
C LYS A 189 -19.36 13.63 11.54
N ARG A 190 -18.22 13.68 10.86
CA ARG A 190 -16.93 14.10 11.44
C ARG A 190 -16.71 15.61 11.38
N ARG A 191 -17.53 16.32 10.59
CA ARG A 191 -17.43 17.76 10.30
C ARG A 191 -16.06 18.15 9.75
N GLY A 192 -15.55 17.35 8.83
CA GLY A 192 -14.15 17.41 8.39
C GLY A 192 -13.98 17.12 6.90
N TRP A 193 -12.86 17.57 6.33
CA TRP A 193 -12.50 17.28 4.95
C TRP A 193 -11.51 16.13 4.91
N PHE A 194 -11.77 15.14 4.07
CA PHE A 194 -10.88 13.99 3.90
C PHE A 194 -10.51 13.86 2.44
N ASP A 195 -9.23 13.72 2.16
CA ASP A 195 -8.79 13.16 0.89
C ASP A 195 -9.10 11.66 0.88
N THR A 196 -10.08 11.28 0.07
CA THR A 196 -10.56 9.90 -0.02
C THR A 196 -9.78 9.06 -1.04
N SER A 197 -8.66 9.58 -1.56
CA SER A 197 -7.74 8.83 -2.41
C SER A 197 -7.02 7.71 -1.63
N ALA A 198 -6.74 7.91 -0.35
CA ALA A 198 -6.14 6.93 0.55
C ALA A 198 -6.50 7.18 2.02
N HIS A 199 -6.10 6.26 2.91
CA HIS A 199 -6.33 6.44 4.34
C HIS A 199 -5.29 7.37 4.98
N LEU A 200 -4.01 7.20 4.59
CA LEU A 200 -2.88 8.02 5.03
C LEU A 200 -2.18 8.59 3.80
N LEU A 201 -1.84 9.87 3.83
CA LEU A 201 -1.05 10.52 2.78
C LEU A 201 0.29 10.95 3.35
N TRP A 202 1.27 11.25 2.51
CA TRP A 202 2.49 11.91 2.97
C TRP A 202 3.02 12.91 1.96
N ILE A 203 3.86 13.82 2.44
CA ILE A 203 4.57 14.79 1.61
C ILE A 203 6.00 14.29 1.34
N GLY A 204 6.39 14.24 0.07
CA GLY A 204 7.74 13.87 -0.32
C GLY A 204 8.78 14.92 0.07
N ASP A 205 10.04 14.49 0.21
CA ASP A 205 11.15 15.39 0.57
C ASP A 205 11.36 16.54 -0.42
N ARG A 206 10.95 16.37 -1.68
CA ARG A 206 11.07 17.40 -2.73
C ARG A 206 9.86 18.35 -2.81
N THR A 207 8.78 18.06 -2.09
CA THR A 207 7.51 18.80 -2.15
C THR A 207 7.09 19.39 -0.81
N ARG A 208 7.86 19.17 0.26
CA ARG A 208 7.61 19.65 1.63
C ARG A 208 7.97 21.12 1.92
N ARG A 209 7.89 22.01 0.94
CA ARG A 209 8.07 23.45 1.21
C ARG A 209 6.90 23.94 2.06
N VAL A 210 7.19 24.61 3.17
CA VAL A 210 6.18 25.03 4.18
C VAL A 210 5.10 25.93 3.56
N ASP A 211 5.48 26.78 2.62
CA ASP A 211 4.64 27.67 1.83
C ASP A 211 4.18 27.05 0.48
N GLY A 212 4.36 25.74 0.32
CA GLY A 212 4.09 25.01 -0.91
C GLY A 212 2.68 24.43 -0.98
N ALA A 213 2.20 24.20 -2.21
CA ALA A 213 0.87 23.66 -2.47
C ALA A 213 0.58 22.31 -1.78
N HIS A 214 1.59 21.45 -1.63
CA HIS A 214 1.45 20.14 -0.98
C HIS A 214 1.19 20.25 0.52
N VAL A 215 1.88 21.18 1.19
CA VAL A 215 1.67 21.44 2.62
C VAL A 215 0.30 22.08 2.83
N GLU A 216 -0.07 23.05 2.01
CA GLU A 216 -1.40 23.68 2.06
C GLU A 216 -2.54 22.67 1.86
N LEU A 217 -2.43 21.82 0.84
CA LEU A 217 -3.44 20.80 0.55
C LEU A 217 -3.62 19.83 1.72
N LEU A 218 -2.52 19.32 2.28
CA LEU A 218 -2.60 18.36 3.39
C LEU A 218 -2.91 19.01 4.75
N ALA A 219 -2.64 20.31 4.93
CA ALA A 219 -3.09 21.04 6.11
C ALA A 219 -4.61 21.23 6.14
N GLY A 220 -5.28 21.15 4.98
CA GLY A 220 -6.72 21.29 4.84
C GLY A 220 -7.53 20.00 4.97
N VAL A 221 -6.89 18.84 5.20
CA VAL A 221 -7.58 17.54 5.34
C VAL A 221 -7.30 16.90 6.70
N ASP A 222 -8.24 16.11 7.18
CA ASP A 222 -8.22 15.44 8.49
C ASP A 222 -7.63 14.02 8.43
N ASN A 223 -7.09 13.61 7.28
CA ASN A 223 -6.33 12.36 7.17
C ASN A 223 -5.08 12.41 8.08
N PRO A 224 -4.59 11.26 8.57
CA PRO A 224 -3.21 11.15 9.03
C PRO A 224 -2.23 11.51 7.89
N VAL A 225 -1.22 12.33 8.20
CA VAL A 225 -0.21 12.87 7.26
C VAL A 225 1.23 12.72 7.76
#